data_AF-A0A7I7YH57-F1
#
_entry.id   AF-A0A7I7YH57-F1
#
_cell.length_a   1.000
_cell.length_b   1.000
_cell.length_c   1.000
_cell.angle_alpha   90.00
_cell.angle_beta   90.00
_cell.angle_gamma   90.00
#
_symmetry.space_group_name_H-M   'P 1'
#
loop_
_entity.id
_entity.type
_entity.pdbx_description
1 polymer ?
#
loop_
_entity_poly.entity_id
_entity_poly.type
_entity_poly.pdbx_seq_one_letter_code
_entity_poly.pdbx_strand_id
1 'polypeptide(L)'
;MNPWARHYQRAWEERANDRKLPLWLRVACLAYARHEANGHATFRRGQLSWILGTPPTDSKPFERVPRQRVAEAINRAIRFEWLDNESCAECLVVPGHAIQGGMGDPNRPCPVHERKRERRREQQHKAKLHVVADGDSHDAM
;
A
#
# COMPACT_ATOMS: atom_id res chain seq x y z
N MET A 1 -27.12 6.26 11.11
CA MET A 1 -26.61 7.43 10.38
C MET A 1 -25.13 7.54 10.71
N ASN A 2 -24.24 7.49 9.73
CA ASN A 2 -22.82 7.67 9.97
C ASN A 2 -22.55 9.19 9.99
N PRO A 3 -22.18 9.80 11.14
CA PRO A 3 -21.88 11.22 11.18
C PRO A 3 -20.70 11.50 10.25
N TRP A 4 -20.81 12.55 9.43
CA TRP A 4 -19.82 12.88 8.42
C TRP A 4 -19.22 14.26 8.66
N ALA A 5 -17.90 14.35 8.52
CA ALA A 5 -17.15 15.59 8.55
C ALA A 5 -16.02 15.53 7.51
N ARG A 6 -15.65 16.70 6.96
CA ARG A 6 -14.47 16.81 6.09
C ARG A 6 -13.23 17.11 6.93
N HIS A 7 -12.12 16.50 6.55
CA HIS A 7 -10.81 16.79 7.11
C HIS A 7 -9.84 17.16 6.01
N TYR A 8 -8.87 18.02 6.32
CA TYR A 8 -7.80 18.36 5.39
C TYR A 8 -6.77 17.22 5.33
N GLN A 9 -6.40 16.80 4.12
CA GLN A 9 -5.33 15.83 3.89
C GLN A 9 -4.00 16.24 4.55
N ARG A 10 -3.72 17.54 4.62
CA ARG A 10 -2.54 18.09 5.31
C ARG A 10 -2.47 17.69 6.79
N ALA A 11 -3.59 17.65 7.50
CA ALA A 11 -3.60 17.26 8.91
C ALA A 11 -3.16 15.79 9.08
N TRP A 12 -3.53 14.92 8.14
CA TRP A 12 -3.08 13.54 8.11
C TRP A 12 -1.60 13.42 7.74
N GLU A 13 -1.11 14.26 6.83
CA GLU A 13 0.32 14.32 6.46
C GLU A 13 1.18 14.73 7.68
N GLU A 14 0.71 15.68 8.49
CA GLU A 14 1.36 16.08 9.74
C GLU A 14 1.43 14.91 10.74
N ARG A 15 0.35 14.13 10.88
CA ARG A 15 0.35 12.90 11.70
C ARG A 15 1.27 11.80 11.15
N ALA A 16 1.36 11.65 9.83
CA ALA A 16 2.30 10.73 9.21
C ALA A 16 3.77 11.06 9.56
N ASN A 17 4.06 12.34 9.79
CA ASN A 17 5.39 12.84 10.16
C ASN A 17 5.63 12.86 11.68
N ASP A 18 4.62 12.66 12.52
CA ASP A 18 4.77 12.64 13.98
C ASP A 18 5.43 11.35 14.46
N ARG A 19 6.72 11.43 14.82
CA ARG A 19 7.52 10.30 15.27
C ARG A 19 7.18 9.81 16.68
N LYS A 20 6.33 10.53 17.43
CA LYS A 20 5.77 10.02 18.70
C LYS A 20 4.71 8.95 18.44
N LEU A 21 4.14 8.92 17.23
CA LEU A 21 3.19 7.89 16.83
C LEU A 21 3.92 6.62 16.36
N PRO A 22 3.34 5.44 16.62
CA PRO A 22 3.92 4.19 16.12
C PRO A 22 3.89 4.16 14.59
N LEU A 23 4.89 3.51 14.00
CA LEU A 23 5.08 3.49 12.54
C LEU A 23 3.82 3.03 11.77
N TRP A 24 3.07 2.04 12.29
CA TRP A 24 1.85 1.55 11.64
C TRP A 24 0.78 2.65 11.52
N LEU A 25 0.64 3.51 12.53
CA LEU A 25 -0.33 4.60 12.50
C LEU A 25 0.14 5.71 11.57
N ARG A 26 1.45 6.00 11.55
CA ARG A 26 2.05 6.93 10.59
C ARG A 26 1.82 6.49 9.14
N VAL A 27 1.95 5.18 8.86
CA VAL A 27 1.63 4.60 7.55
C VAL A 27 0.15 4.81 7.19
N ALA A 28 -0.76 4.53 8.13
CA ALA A 28 -2.18 4.76 7.91
C ALA A 28 -2.47 6.25 7.64
N CYS A 29 -1.99 7.16 8.49
CA CYS A 29 -2.13 8.60 8.28
C CYS A 29 -1.60 9.04 6.91
N LEU A 30 -0.48 8.47 6.45
CA LEU A 30 0.05 8.78 5.12
C LEU A 30 -0.91 8.34 4.00
N ALA A 31 -1.63 7.23 4.16
CA ALA A 31 -2.66 6.82 3.22
C ALA A 31 -3.84 7.81 3.19
N TYR A 32 -4.35 8.20 4.37
CA TYR A 32 -5.41 9.22 4.48
C TYR A 32 -4.98 10.60 3.98
N ALA A 33 -3.69 10.91 4.05
CA ALA A 33 -3.13 12.16 3.54
C ALA A 33 -3.04 12.20 2.00
N ARG A 34 -2.86 11.05 1.35
CA ARG A 34 -2.45 10.99 -0.06
C ARG A 34 -3.36 10.15 -0.95
N HIS A 35 -4.49 9.65 -0.44
CA HIS A 35 -5.43 8.92 -1.26
C HIS A 35 -6.02 9.83 -2.35
N GLU A 36 -6.22 9.27 -3.53
CA GLU A 36 -7.06 9.85 -4.58
C GLU A 36 -8.55 9.52 -4.31
N ALA A 37 -9.44 9.99 -5.18
CA ALA A 37 -10.89 9.74 -5.08
C ALA A 37 -11.26 8.24 -5.08
N ASN A 38 -10.42 7.38 -5.65
CA ASN A 38 -10.60 5.93 -5.64
C ASN A 38 -10.10 5.25 -4.34
N GLY A 39 -9.60 6.02 -3.36
CA GLY A 39 -9.11 5.49 -2.09
C GLY A 39 -7.68 4.93 -2.14
N HIS A 40 -6.98 5.04 -3.26
CA HIS A 40 -5.60 4.57 -3.40
C HIS A 40 -4.59 5.71 -3.20
N ALA A 41 -3.61 5.50 -2.34
CA ALA A 41 -2.40 6.32 -2.25
C ALA A 41 -1.23 5.54 -2.88
N THR A 42 -0.77 5.96 -4.06
CA THR A 42 0.28 5.24 -4.81
C THR A 42 1.67 5.78 -4.54
N PHE A 43 2.65 4.88 -4.53
CA PHE A 43 4.05 5.18 -4.20
C PHE A 43 5.01 4.44 -5.14
N ARG A 44 6.17 5.06 -5.41
CA ARG A 44 7.28 4.38 -6.08
C ARG A 44 7.88 3.31 -5.16
N ARG A 45 8.46 2.27 -5.76
CA ARG A 45 9.14 1.20 -5.01
C ARG A 45 10.20 1.76 -4.06
N GLY A 46 10.05 1.48 -2.76
CA GLY A 46 10.97 1.94 -1.72
C GLY A 46 10.81 3.41 -1.32
N GLN A 47 9.81 4.12 -1.84
CA GLN A 47 9.52 5.51 -1.48
C GLN A 47 9.01 5.61 -0.04
N LEU A 48 8.19 4.67 0.43
CA LEU A 48 7.72 4.65 1.83
C LEU A 48 8.86 4.61 2.85
N SER A 49 9.94 3.87 2.55
CA SER A 49 11.14 3.83 3.40
C SER A 49 11.83 5.19 3.54
N TRP A 50 11.72 6.05 2.53
CA TRP A 50 12.24 7.42 2.56
C TRP A 50 11.25 8.37 3.23
N ILE A 51 9.96 8.31 2.92
CA ILE A 51 8.96 9.21 3.52
C ILE A 51 8.88 9.02 5.03
N LEU A 52 8.89 7.77 5.50
CA LEU A 52 8.67 7.44 6.91
C LEU A 52 9.96 7.41 7.74
N GLY A 53 11.11 7.70 7.10
CA GLY A 53 12.42 7.66 7.74
C GLY A 53 12.62 8.70 8.83
N THR A 54 13.78 8.63 9.44
CA THR A 54 14.25 9.57 10.46
C THR A 54 15.01 10.70 9.75
N PRO A 55 14.56 11.97 9.87
CA PRO A 55 15.32 13.12 9.40
C PRO A 55 16.73 13.15 9.99
N PRO A 56 17.71 13.75 9.28
CA PRO A 56 19.05 13.92 9.84
C PRO A 56 19.01 14.80 11.10
N THR A 57 19.98 14.59 11.96
CA THR A 57 20.30 15.45 13.10
C THR A 57 21.79 15.81 13.03
N ASP A 58 22.26 16.78 13.80
CA ASP A 58 23.67 17.21 13.77
C ASP A 58 24.67 16.05 13.94
N SER A 59 24.27 14.98 14.63
CA SER A 59 25.10 13.81 14.92
C SER A 59 24.80 12.57 14.05
N LYS A 60 23.73 12.58 13.25
CA LYS A 60 23.28 11.38 12.50
C LYS A 60 22.72 11.73 11.13
N PRO A 61 23.12 11.01 10.07
CA PRO A 61 22.53 11.18 8.75
C PRO A 61 21.06 10.74 8.74
N PHE A 62 20.38 11.05 7.63
CA PHE A 62 19.03 10.52 7.38
C PHE A 62 19.03 8.98 7.45
N GLU A 63 18.07 8.42 8.18
CA GLU A 63 17.93 6.97 8.34
C GLU A 63 16.61 6.49 7.73
N ARG A 64 16.70 5.62 6.71
CA ARG A 64 15.51 5.05 6.06
C ARG A 64 14.86 3.99 6.95
N VAL A 65 13.54 3.87 6.85
CA VAL A 65 12.84 2.72 7.45
C VAL A 65 13.15 1.45 6.63
N PRO A 66 13.65 0.37 7.25
CA PRO A 66 13.87 -0.90 6.56
C PRO A 66 12.59 -1.41 5.88
N ARG A 67 12.72 -2.00 4.69
CA ARG A 67 11.56 -2.48 3.91
C ARG A 67 10.69 -3.47 4.69
N GLN A 68 11.31 -4.34 5.48
CA GLN A 68 10.62 -5.29 6.35
C GLN A 68 9.75 -4.57 7.39
N ARG A 69 10.28 -3.52 8.03
CA ARG A 69 9.55 -2.71 9.01
C ARG A 69 8.38 -1.96 8.40
N VAL A 70 8.51 -1.51 7.15
CA VAL A 70 7.38 -0.93 6.39
C VAL A 70 6.30 -1.99 6.14
N ALA A 71 6.66 -3.19 5.70
CA ALA A 71 5.71 -4.28 5.47
C ALA A 71 4.98 -4.69 6.76
N GLU A 72 5.70 -4.84 7.87
CA GLU A 72 5.13 -5.10 9.20
C GLU A 72 4.14 -4.01 9.63
N ALA A 73 4.50 -2.75 9.40
CA ALA A 73 3.65 -1.60 9.73
C ALA A 73 2.37 -1.57 8.88
N ILE A 74 2.45 -1.87 7.59
CA ILE A 74 1.28 -2.01 6.70
C ILE A 74 0.39 -3.14 7.20
N ASN A 75 0.93 -4.33 7.45
CA ASN A 75 0.16 -5.48 7.93
C ASN A 75 -0.52 -5.20 9.28
N ARG A 76 0.12 -4.41 10.15
CA ARG A 76 -0.46 -4.00 11.43
C ARG A 76 -1.60 -2.99 11.24
N ALA A 77 -1.47 -2.05 10.32
CA ALA A 77 -2.55 -1.12 9.99
C ALA A 77 -3.76 -1.83 9.36
N ILE A 78 -3.52 -2.82 8.49
CA ILE A 78 -4.56 -3.71 7.94
C ILE A 78 -5.26 -4.48 9.06
N ARG A 79 -4.50 -5.09 9.98
CA ARG A 79 -5.07 -5.83 11.12
C ARG A 79 -5.96 -4.98 12.02
N PHE A 80 -5.66 -3.69 12.13
CA PHE A 80 -6.48 -2.73 12.87
C PHE A 80 -7.55 -2.06 12.00
N GLU A 81 -7.75 -2.52 10.76
CA GLU A 81 -8.76 -2.02 9.82
C GLU A 81 -8.59 -0.54 9.44
N TRP A 82 -7.39 0.02 9.63
CA TRP A 82 -7.07 1.36 9.16
C TRP A 82 -6.76 1.40 7.67
N LEU A 83 -6.39 0.25 7.10
CA LEU A 83 -6.10 0.06 5.68
C LEU A 83 -6.81 -1.20 5.18
N ASP A 84 -7.14 -1.20 3.89
CA ASP A 84 -7.70 -2.37 3.22
C ASP A 84 -6.63 -3.45 2.95
N ASN A 85 -7.05 -4.71 2.90
CA ASN A 85 -6.22 -5.90 2.65
C ASN A 85 -5.44 -5.84 1.32
N GLU A 86 -5.89 -5.07 0.34
CA GLU A 86 -5.15 -4.87 -0.91
C GLU A 86 -3.89 -3.98 -0.75
N SER A 87 -3.69 -3.37 0.41
CA SER A 87 -2.57 -2.47 0.68
C SER A 87 -1.21 -3.17 0.59
N CYS A 88 -0.22 -2.45 0.09
CA CYS A 88 1.14 -2.92 -0.10
C CYS A 88 2.14 -1.75 -0.12
N ALA A 89 3.44 -2.06 -0.17
CA ALA A 89 4.49 -1.03 -0.13
C ALA A 89 4.52 -0.04 -1.31
N GLU A 90 3.75 -0.29 -2.37
CA GLU A 90 3.63 0.59 -3.55
C GLU A 90 2.23 1.23 -3.65
N CYS A 91 1.25 0.79 -2.85
CA CYS A 91 -0.09 1.36 -2.82
C CYS A 91 -0.75 1.07 -1.48
N LEU A 92 -1.08 2.12 -0.72
CA LEU A 92 -1.85 2.03 0.51
C LEU A 92 -3.31 2.35 0.17
N VAL A 93 -4.25 1.55 0.66
CA VAL A 93 -5.67 1.65 0.34
C VAL A 93 -6.43 1.97 1.62
N VAL A 94 -7.16 3.08 1.63
CA VAL A 94 -8.05 3.42 2.74
C VAL A 94 -9.40 2.70 2.55
N PRO A 95 -10.06 2.23 3.63
CA PRO A 95 -11.35 1.56 3.51
C PRO A 95 -12.42 2.48 2.92
N GLY A 96 -13.16 2.00 1.92
CA GLY A 96 -14.15 2.81 1.20
C GLY A 96 -15.31 3.35 2.06
N HIS A 97 -15.56 2.74 3.22
CA HIS A 97 -16.55 3.22 4.18
C HIS A 97 -16.03 4.37 5.07
N ALA A 98 -14.71 4.57 5.14
CA ALA A 98 -14.06 5.54 6.03
C ALA A 98 -13.72 6.87 5.34
N ILE A 99 -13.87 6.93 4.01
CA ILE A 99 -13.56 8.12 3.22
C ILE A 99 -14.68 8.44 2.23
N GLN A 100 -14.79 9.71 1.87
CA GLN A 100 -15.63 10.17 0.77
C GLN A 100 -14.97 11.35 0.08
N GLY A 101 -14.92 11.32 -1.25
CA GLY A 101 -14.26 12.33 -2.07
C GLY A 101 -12.74 12.12 -2.19
N GLY A 102 -12.03 13.17 -2.58
CA GLY A 102 -10.62 13.13 -2.98
C GLY A 102 -10.43 13.77 -4.34
N MET A 103 -9.18 13.94 -4.77
CA MET A 103 -8.88 14.42 -6.12
C MET A 103 -8.94 13.25 -7.12
N GLY A 104 -9.48 13.50 -8.31
CA GLY A 104 -9.53 12.53 -9.41
C GLY A 104 -10.86 11.78 -9.52
N ASP A 105 -10.83 10.66 -10.26
CA ASP A 105 -11.99 9.84 -10.56
C ASP A 105 -12.07 8.63 -9.59
N PRO A 106 -13.19 8.46 -8.86
CA PRO A 106 -13.36 7.33 -7.93
C PRO A 106 -13.37 5.95 -8.61
N ASN A 107 -13.65 5.89 -9.92
CA ASN A 107 -13.67 4.63 -10.68
C ASN A 107 -12.33 4.34 -11.38
N ARG A 108 -11.35 5.24 -11.28
CA ARG A 108 -10.07 5.08 -11.95
C ARG A 108 -9.35 3.83 -11.43
N PRO A 109 -8.95 2.90 -12.32
CA PRO A 109 -8.17 1.75 -11.90
C PRO A 109 -6.83 2.13 -11.26
N CYS A 110 -6.43 1.41 -10.22
CA CYS A 110 -5.13 1.62 -9.60
C CYS A 110 -4.00 0.99 -10.46
N PRO A 111 -3.05 1.78 -10.98
CA PRO A 111 -2.01 1.27 -11.86
C PRO A 111 -1.06 0.26 -11.18
N VAL A 112 -0.91 0.35 -9.86
CA VAL A 112 -0.11 -0.60 -9.08
C VAL A 112 -0.79 -1.97 -9.03
N HIS A 113 -2.10 -1.99 -8.79
CA HIS A 113 -2.85 -3.24 -8.70
C HIS A 113 -3.12 -3.85 -10.07
N GLU A 114 -3.36 -3.05 -11.11
CA GLU A 114 -3.43 -3.55 -12.50
C GLU A 114 -2.16 -4.30 -12.88
N ARG A 115 -1.00 -3.65 -12.75
CA ARG A 115 0.30 -4.26 -13.02
C ARG A 115 0.54 -5.53 -12.21
N LYS A 116 0.10 -5.58 -10.94
CA LYS A 116 0.22 -6.79 -10.11
C LYS A 116 -0.71 -7.91 -10.57
N ARG A 117 -1.94 -7.58 -10.95
CA ARG A 117 -2.91 -8.54 -11.50
C ARG A 117 -2.42 -9.15 -12.80
N GLU A 118 -1.87 -8.34 -13.71
CA GLU A 118 -1.26 -8.80 -14.97
C GLU A 118 -0.14 -9.81 -14.72
N ARG A 119 0.84 -9.45 -13.88
CA ARG A 119 1.95 -10.35 -13.51
C ARG A 119 1.46 -11.67 -12.91
N ARG A 120 0.42 -11.63 -12.07
CA ARG A 120 -0.17 -12.85 -11.49
C ARG A 120 -0.80 -13.74 -12.56
N ARG A 121 -1.52 -13.14 -13.52
CA ARG A 121 -2.12 -13.87 -14.65
C ARG A 121 -1.06 -14.54 -15.52
N GLU A 122 0.03 -13.83 -15.84
CA GLU A 122 1.15 -14.39 -16.61
C GLU A 122 1.82 -15.57 -15.88
N GLN A 123 2.06 -15.43 -14.57
CA GLN A 123 2.63 -16.50 -13.76
C GLN A 123 1.72 -17.74 -13.71
N GLN A 124 0.42 -17.54 -13.54
CA GLN A 124 -0.56 -18.63 -13.57
C GLN A 124 -0.63 -19.32 -14.93
N HIS A 125 -0.54 -18.55 -16.02
CA HIS A 125 -0.52 -19.11 -17.37
C HIS A 125 0.74 -19.96 -17.61
N LYS A 126 1.92 -19.45 -17.24
CA LYS A 126 3.18 -20.20 -17.33
C LYS A 126 3.18 -21.48 -16.49
N ALA A 127 2.65 -21.41 -15.26
CA ALA A 127 2.54 -22.57 -14.38
C ALA A 127 1.64 -23.66 -14.99
N LYS A 128 0.50 -23.29 -15.59
CA LYS A 128 -0.39 -24.25 -16.27
C LYS A 128 0.30 -24.91 -17.47
N LEU A 129 1.04 -24.16 -18.28
CA LEU A 129 1.77 -24.71 -19.42
C LEU A 129 2.87 -25.69 -18.98
N HIS A 130 3.56 -25.43 -17.87
CA HIS A 130 4.57 -26.34 -17.33
C HIS A 130 3.97 -27.67 -16.86
N VAL A 131 2.83 -27.64 -16.16
CA VAL A 131 2.13 -28.85 -15.70
C VAL A 131 1.63 -29.72 -16.87
N VAL A 132 1.21 -29.11 -17.98
CA VAL A 132 0.80 -29.86 -19.18
C VAL A 132 2.00 -30.55 -19.84
N ALA A 133 3.15 -29.89 -19.92
CA ALA A 133 4.36 -30.46 -20.51
C ALA A 133 4.93 -31.67 -19.72
N ASP A 134 4.76 -31.69 -18.40
CA ASP A 134 5.21 -32.81 -17.56
C ASP A 134 4.24 -34.01 -17.59
N GLY A 135 2.95 -33.78 -17.85
CA GLY A 135 1.91 -34.82 -17.90
C GLY A 135 1.93 -35.71 -19.15
N ASP A 136 2.51 -35.24 -20.25
CA ASP A 136 2.54 -35.97 -21.54
C ASP A 136 3.69 -37.01 -21.64
N SER A 137 4.40 -37.27 -20.53
CA SER A 137 5.59 -38.13 -20.50
C SER A 137 5.39 -39.49 -19.80
N HIS A 138 4.16 -39.92 -19.52
CA HIS A 138 3.86 -41.19 -18.83
C HIS A 138 3.01 -42.23 -19.60
N ASP A 139 2.53 -41.94 -20.82
CA ASP A 139 1.74 -42.88 -21.64
C ASP A 139 2.52 -43.44 -22.84
N ALA A 140 3.76 -43.88 -22.62
CA ALA A 140 4.54 -44.61 -23.62
C ALA A 140 5.28 -45.81 -23.00
N MET A 141 4.52 -46.81 -22.54
CA MET A 141 5.00 -48.19 -22.33
C MET A 141 3.91 -49.19 -22.70
#